data_AF-A0A3C1VC99-F1
#
_entry.id   AF-A0A3C1VC99-F1
#
_cell.length_a   1.000
_cell.length_b   1.000
_cell.length_c   1.000
_cell.angle_alpha   90.00
_cell.angle_beta   90.00
_cell.angle_gamma   90.00
#
_symmetry.space_group_name_H-M   'P 1'
#
loop_
_entity.id
_entity.type
_entity.pdbx_description
1 polymer ?
#
loop_
_entity_poly.entity_id
_entity_poly.type
_entity_poly.pdbx_seq_one_letter_code
_entity_poly.pdbx_strand_id
1 'polypeptide(L)'
;MLKLLEVLKSHEPVTLQEFLTRKVFSYANVPYRIKPYEQLLANPKETVDFDPVQNELIGRRVKAKGSDGKLIWGSDEQIHLINLTEKMLILLLAKISNFVPEAGIWLNTQRPEWNDANNALVGNGAFMVTLYHLRRYLVFCLETFRSLEQSEVSISAEVARLFLALRRVLKCHEPLLAKPIGDRSRRRILDDLGRAGCRYRKKIYAGGFSGRMISVKGKRLLDFFNVALAFADESIKANRRPDGLYHAYNLIKLDRDGEILIRRLYTMLEGQVAVLSSGCLSAEESLGLLMALKRGELFRADQYSYLLYPNRQLPRFIEKNNIPGKEIARSRLLKKMLVDGNSLLVERDVNGRYHFNAAIASVRDLHRIFEKLSLAGHARLVDDEKTTVLEIFERLFDHQSFTGRSGTFFGYEGLGCIYWHMVSKLLLAVQETFFRALDSGVSQPMLRKLAESYYDIRSGIGDCKSPGEYGAFPMDPYSHTPAQAGARQPGLTGQVK
;
A
#
# COMPACT_ATOMS: atom_id res chain seq x y z
N MET A 1 6.08 7.72 -12.47
CA MET A 1 6.49 7.03 -13.70
C MET A 1 5.36 6.96 -14.72
N LEU A 2 4.25 6.23 -14.48
CA LEU A 2 3.18 6.06 -15.49
C LEU A 2 2.69 7.38 -16.11
N LYS A 3 2.37 8.39 -15.29
CA LYS A 3 1.97 9.71 -15.80
C LYS A 3 2.99 10.34 -16.76
N LEU A 4 4.29 10.14 -16.54
CA LEU A 4 5.35 10.63 -17.45
C LEU A 4 5.41 9.80 -18.74
N LEU A 5 5.18 8.49 -18.65
CA LEU A 5 5.11 7.61 -19.83
C LEU A 5 3.88 7.91 -20.68
N GLU A 6 2.74 8.25 -20.06
CA GLU A 6 1.53 8.68 -20.75
C GLU A 6 1.76 10.01 -21.48
N VAL A 7 2.39 10.99 -20.82
CA VAL A 7 2.79 12.25 -21.45
C VAL A 7 3.79 12.03 -22.59
N LEU A 8 4.80 11.17 -22.39
CA LEU A 8 5.76 10.83 -23.44
C LEU A 8 5.07 10.16 -24.62
N LYS A 9 4.14 9.22 -24.37
CA LYS A 9 3.35 8.57 -25.43
C LYS A 9 2.50 9.57 -26.21
N SER A 10 1.91 10.56 -25.53
CA SER A 10 1.01 11.52 -26.18
C SER A 10 1.74 12.59 -26.98
N HIS A 11 2.95 13.00 -26.57
CA HIS A 11 3.71 14.06 -27.23
C HIS A 11 4.80 13.51 -28.17
N GLU A 12 5.45 12.40 -27.80
CA GLU A 12 6.65 11.86 -28.46
C GLU A 12 6.56 10.31 -28.63
N PRO A 13 5.54 9.79 -29.33
CA PRO A 13 5.30 8.35 -29.45
C PRO A 13 6.43 7.58 -30.12
N VAL A 14 7.13 8.19 -31.09
CA VAL A 14 8.29 7.58 -31.78
C VAL A 14 9.45 7.38 -30.80
N THR A 15 9.78 8.41 -30.01
CA THR A 15 10.80 8.35 -28.97
C THR A 15 10.52 7.23 -27.96
N LEU A 16 9.26 7.08 -27.52
CA LEU A 16 8.87 5.98 -26.65
C LEU A 16 9.19 4.62 -27.27
N GLN A 17 8.82 4.41 -28.54
CA GLN A 17 9.05 3.15 -29.25
C GLN A 17 10.55 2.83 -29.42
N GLU A 18 11.37 3.83 -29.75
CA GLU A 18 12.83 3.66 -29.83
C GLU A 18 13.43 3.24 -28.49
N PHE A 19 12.98 3.86 -27.39
CA PHE A 19 13.45 3.52 -26.06
C PHE A 19 13.11 2.09 -25.62
N LEU A 20 12.08 1.46 -26.19
CA LEU A 20 11.73 0.07 -25.87
C LEU A 20 12.86 -0.91 -26.20
N THR A 21 13.71 -0.60 -27.18
CA THR A 21 14.79 -1.49 -27.63
C THR A 21 16.19 -0.91 -27.40
N ARG A 22 16.34 0.42 -27.39
CA ARG A 22 17.62 1.12 -27.22
C ARG A 22 18.16 1.03 -25.79
N LYS A 23 19.42 0.59 -25.64
CA LYS A 23 20.09 0.43 -24.33
C LYS A 23 20.68 1.74 -23.81
N VAL A 24 19.85 2.59 -23.22
CA VAL A 24 20.25 3.91 -22.69
C VAL A 24 19.89 4.11 -21.22
N PHE A 25 19.24 3.12 -20.58
CA PHE A 25 18.83 3.20 -19.18
C PHE A 25 19.75 2.38 -18.28
N SER A 26 19.91 2.80 -17.04
CA SER A 26 20.73 2.11 -16.04
C SER A 26 19.90 1.71 -14.82
N TYR A 27 20.53 1.00 -13.88
CA TYR A 27 19.98 0.74 -12.55
C TYR A 27 20.72 1.56 -11.50
N ALA A 28 19.97 2.16 -10.58
CA ALA A 28 20.54 2.69 -9.35
C ALA A 28 21.00 1.53 -8.46
N ASN A 29 22.21 1.64 -7.94
CA ASN A 29 22.80 0.70 -7.00
C ASN A 29 22.58 1.22 -5.58
N VAL A 30 21.41 0.91 -5.02
CA VAL A 30 21.08 1.27 -3.64
C VAL A 30 21.53 0.12 -2.74
N PRO A 31 22.31 0.37 -1.66
CA PRO A 31 22.87 -0.67 -0.80
C PRO A 31 21.83 -1.26 0.17
N TYR A 32 20.68 -1.65 -0.37
CA TYR A 32 19.58 -2.28 0.38
C TYR A 32 19.40 -3.72 -0.10
N ARG A 33 19.29 -4.64 0.87
CA ARG A 33 19.08 -6.07 0.63
C ARG A 33 17.73 -6.48 1.17
N ILE A 34 16.81 -6.80 0.26
CA ILE A 34 15.52 -7.37 0.65
C ILE A 34 15.74 -8.83 1.05
N LYS A 35 15.35 -9.17 2.28
CA LYS A 35 15.55 -10.49 2.89
C LYS A 35 14.90 -11.64 2.09
N PRO A 36 15.32 -12.89 2.32
CA PRO A 36 14.67 -14.07 1.74
C PRO A 36 13.16 -14.12 2.04
N TYR A 37 12.37 -14.65 1.09
CA TYR A 37 10.89 -14.68 1.20
C TYR A 37 10.39 -15.27 2.52
N GLU A 38 10.98 -16.36 3.00
CA GLU A 38 10.55 -17.00 4.25
C GLU A 38 10.80 -16.11 5.48
N GLN A 39 11.82 -15.24 5.44
CA GLN A 39 12.04 -14.24 6.48
C GLN A 39 11.02 -13.09 6.37
N LEU A 40 10.60 -12.72 5.15
CA LEU A 40 9.51 -11.75 4.95
C LEU A 40 8.20 -12.26 5.56
N LEU A 41 7.90 -13.56 5.37
CA LEU A 41 6.71 -14.18 5.98
C LEU A 41 6.81 -14.25 7.51
N ALA A 42 7.99 -14.58 8.04
CA ALA A 42 8.21 -14.70 9.47
C ALA A 42 8.12 -13.36 10.21
N ASN A 43 8.65 -12.28 9.64
CA ASN A 43 8.56 -10.94 10.20
C ASN A 43 8.47 -9.88 9.09
N PRO A 44 7.25 -9.51 8.66
CA PRO A 44 7.07 -8.63 7.51
C PRO A 44 7.38 -7.16 7.79
N LYS A 45 7.69 -6.82 9.05
CA LYS A 45 8.11 -5.49 9.48
C LYS A 45 9.63 -5.30 9.43
N GLU A 46 10.40 -6.38 9.28
CA GLU A 46 11.88 -6.35 9.29
C GLU A 46 12.45 -7.13 8.10
N THR A 47 12.47 -6.47 6.94
CA THR A 47 12.55 -7.11 5.63
C THR A 47 13.66 -6.58 4.73
N VAL A 48 14.29 -5.46 5.10
CA VAL A 48 15.31 -4.80 4.28
C VAL A 48 16.49 -4.40 5.16
N ASP A 49 17.64 -4.98 4.85
CA ASP A 49 18.90 -4.68 5.53
C ASP A 49 19.74 -3.68 4.71
N PHE A 50 20.52 -2.86 5.42
CA PHE A 50 21.56 -2.05 4.80
C PHE A 50 22.82 -2.88 4.57
N ASP A 51 23.40 -2.79 3.37
CA ASP A 51 24.63 -3.49 3.00
C ASP A 51 25.85 -2.55 3.09
N PRO A 52 26.62 -2.60 4.19
CA PRO A 52 27.77 -1.71 4.37
C PRO A 52 28.87 -1.96 3.35
N VAL A 53 29.07 -3.21 2.91
CA VAL A 53 30.10 -3.57 1.92
C VAL A 53 29.76 -2.97 0.56
N GLN A 54 28.50 -3.09 0.15
CA GLN A 54 28.02 -2.48 -1.09
C GLN A 54 28.10 -0.95 -1.03
N ASN A 55 27.76 -0.36 0.12
CA ASN A 55 27.85 1.08 0.31
C ASN A 55 29.29 1.59 0.20
N GLU A 56 30.25 0.87 0.77
CA GLU A 56 31.67 1.22 0.65
C GLU A 56 32.14 1.13 -0.81
N LEU A 57 31.77 0.06 -1.53
CA LEU A 57 32.07 -0.08 -2.95
C LEU A 57 31.49 1.08 -3.77
N ILE A 58 30.23 1.45 -3.53
CA ILE A 58 29.61 2.62 -4.18
C ILE A 58 30.40 3.89 -3.85
N GLY A 59 30.78 4.10 -2.58
CA GLY A 59 31.58 5.25 -2.16
C GLY A 59 32.93 5.35 -2.88
N ARG A 60 33.65 4.23 -3.02
CA ARG A 60 34.90 4.17 -3.80
C ARG A 60 34.68 4.51 -5.27
N ARG A 61 33.63 3.97 -5.90
CA ARG A 61 33.28 4.28 -7.28
C ARG A 61 32.88 5.74 -7.48
N VAL A 62 32.16 6.33 -6.53
CA VAL A 62 31.79 7.75 -6.59
C VAL A 62 33.02 8.65 -6.56
N LYS A 63 34.02 8.33 -5.73
CA LYS A 63 35.31 9.05 -5.73
C LYS A 63 36.05 8.93 -7.06
N ALA A 64 35.98 7.77 -7.71
CA ALA A 64 36.72 7.50 -8.96
C ALA A 64 36.00 7.94 -10.24
N LYS A 65 34.65 7.89 -10.29
CA LYS A 65 33.83 8.02 -11.50
C LYS A 65 32.69 9.04 -11.38
N GLY A 66 32.62 9.79 -10.28
CA GLY A 66 31.54 10.76 -10.04
C GLY A 66 30.20 10.11 -9.69
N SER A 67 29.09 10.82 -9.96
CA SER A 67 27.74 10.36 -9.58
C SER A 67 27.36 8.99 -10.14
N ASP A 68 27.89 8.63 -11.32
CA ASP A 68 27.63 7.36 -11.99
C ASP A 68 28.21 6.15 -11.25
N GLY A 69 29.11 6.39 -10.29
CA GLY A 69 29.54 5.36 -9.33
C GLY A 69 28.38 4.76 -8.53
N LYS A 70 27.23 5.45 -8.43
CA LYS A 70 25.99 4.98 -7.81
C LYS A 70 25.12 4.09 -8.71
N LEU A 71 25.55 3.81 -9.94
CA LEU A 71 24.83 2.91 -10.85
C LEU A 71 25.30 1.46 -10.67
N ILE A 72 24.57 0.51 -11.26
CA ILE A 72 25.03 -0.88 -11.38
C ILE A 72 26.01 -0.97 -12.55
N TRP A 73 27.14 -1.61 -12.30
CA TRP A 73 28.22 -1.81 -13.27
C TRP A 73 28.24 -3.29 -13.70
N GLY A 74 28.56 -3.52 -14.96
CA GLY A 74 28.83 -4.83 -15.54
C GLY A 74 30.21 -5.36 -15.14
N SER A 75 30.51 -6.58 -15.59
CA SER A 75 31.80 -7.24 -15.37
C SER A 75 32.95 -6.63 -16.17
N ASP A 76 32.65 -5.81 -17.17
CA ASP A 76 33.57 -5.10 -18.05
C ASP A 76 33.96 -3.70 -17.53
N GLU A 77 33.66 -3.41 -16.26
CA GLU A 77 33.80 -2.08 -15.65
C GLU A 77 33.07 -0.95 -16.41
N GLN A 78 32.00 -1.27 -17.14
CA GLN A 78 31.07 -0.29 -17.71
C GLN A 78 29.74 -0.29 -16.96
N ILE A 79 28.96 0.77 -17.13
CA ILE A 79 27.59 0.82 -16.58
C ILE A 79 26.74 -0.23 -17.29
N HIS A 80 25.99 -1.03 -16.54
CA HIS A 80 25.05 -1.99 -17.12
C HIS A 80 23.84 -1.26 -17.73
N LEU A 81 23.89 -1.06 -19.05
CA LEU A 81 22.84 -0.38 -19.80
C LEU A 81 21.80 -1.34 -20.38
N ILE A 82 20.54 -0.96 -20.24
CA ILE A 82 19.35 -1.72 -20.64
C ILE A 82 18.35 -0.80 -21.34
N ASN A 83 17.32 -1.39 -21.94
CA ASN A 83 16.25 -0.65 -22.62
C ASN A 83 15.05 -0.35 -21.70
N LEU A 84 14.13 0.48 -22.19
CA LEU A 84 12.93 0.85 -21.45
C LEU A 84 12.02 -0.36 -21.22
N THR A 85 12.01 -1.35 -22.12
CA THR A 85 11.26 -2.59 -21.90
C THR A 85 11.65 -3.24 -20.58
N GLU A 86 12.95 -3.40 -20.33
CA GLU A 86 13.42 -4.00 -19.10
C GLU A 86 13.12 -3.13 -17.87
N LYS A 87 13.24 -1.81 -17.99
CA LYS A 87 12.88 -0.85 -16.91
C LYS A 87 11.40 -0.93 -16.54
N MET A 88 10.53 -1.00 -17.54
CA MET A 88 9.09 -1.11 -17.34
C MET A 88 8.73 -2.47 -16.75
N LEU A 89 9.35 -3.53 -17.25
CA LEU A 89 9.08 -4.90 -16.83
C LEU A 89 9.55 -5.14 -15.39
N ILE A 90 10.76 -4.74 -15.01
CA ILE A 90 11.28 -5.02 -13.66
C ILE A 90 10.46 -4.36 -12.55
N LEU A 91 9.90 -3.17 -12.80
CA LEU A 91 9.01 -2.49 -11.85
C LEU A 91 7.69 -3.25 -11.68
N LEU A 92 7.13 -3.76 -12.77
CA LEU A 92 5.94 -4.60 -12.74
C LEU A 92 6.21 -5.94 -12.05
N LEU A 93 7.28 -6.64 -12.40
CA LEU A 93 7.64 -7.93 -11.82
C LEU A 93 7.89 -7.82 -10.30
N ALA A 94 8.48 -6.71 -9.84
CA ALA A 94 8.65 -6.46 -8.41
C ALA A 94 7.30 -6.30 -7.68
N LYS A 95 6.31 -5.65 -8.29
CA LYS A 95 4.95 -5.51 -7.74
C LYS A 95 4.20 -6.85 -7.77
N ILE A 96 4.24 -7.55 -8.89
CA ILE A 96 3.60 -8.87 -9.05
C ILE A 96 4.20 -9.91 -8.09
N SER A 97 5.49 -9.83 -7.78
CA SER A 97 6.12 -10.71 -6.77
C SER A 97 5.56 -10.52 -5.35
N ASN A 98 4.82 -9.43 -5.10
CA ASN A 98 4.17 -9.10 -3.83
C ASN A 98 2.64 -9.03 -3.97
N PHE A 99 2.08 -9.51 -5.08
CA PHE A 99 0.64 -9.49 -5.31
C PHE A 99 -0.04 -10.57 -4.47
N VAL A 100 -1.03 -10.16 -3.69
CA VAL A 100 -1.90 -11.03 -2.91
C VAL A 100 -3.29 -10.94 -3.53
N PRO A 101 -3.78 -12.00 -4.21
CA PRO A 101 -5.09 -11.98 -4.87
C PRO A 101 -6.19 -11.51 -3.91
N GLU A 102 -7.11 -10.68 -4.40
CA GLU A 102 -8.22 -10.05 -3.66
C GLU A 102 -7.83 -9.16 -2.46
N ALA A 103 -6.54 -8.99 -2.15
CA ALA A 103 -6.06 -8.14 -1.07
C ALA A 103 -5.24 -6.93 -1.55
N GLY A 104 -4.53 -7.04 -2.67
CA GLY A 104 -3.71 -5.95 -3.23
C GLY A 104 -2.22 -6.27 -3.27
N ILE A 105 -1.38 -5.24 -3.27
CA ILE A 105 0.09 -5.40 -3.21
C ILE A 105 0.57 -5.36 -1.76
N TRP A 106 1.27 -6.39 -1.32
CA TRP A 106 1.77 -6.52 0.05
C TRP A 106 2.81 -5.46 0.41
N LEU A 107 2.60 -4.76 1.53
CA LEU A 107 3.54 -3.77 2.07
C LEU A 107 4.57 -4.40 3.00
N ASN A 108 5.71 -4.78 2.45
CA ASN A 108 6.76 -5.48 3.18
C ASN A 108 8.15 -4.88 2.95
N THR A 109 8.24 -3.57 2.70
CA THR A 109 9.53 -2.89 2.39
C THR A 109 9.91 -1.81 3.40
N GLN A 110 9.45 -1.94 4.65
CA GLN A 110 9.78 -1.08 5.81
C GLN A 110 9.39 0.40 5.67
N ARG A 111 8.63 0.79 4.65
CA ARG A 111 8.14 2.15 4.44
C ARG A 111 6.68 2.14 3.98
N PRO A 112 5.88 3.16 4.37
CA PRO A 112 4.53 3.32 3.88
C PRO A 112 4.51 3.78 2.41
N GLU A 113 3.30 3.94 1.86
CA GLU A 113 3.10 4.66 0.60
C GLU A 113 2.81 6.15 0.86
N TRP A 114 1.78 6.73 0.22
CA TRP A 114 1.52 8.18 0.27
C TRP A 114 1.16 8.68 1.68
N ASN A 115 0.29 7.96 2.39
CA ASN A 115 -0.16 8.38 3.72
C ASN A 115 0.79 7.88 4.82
N ASP A 116 1.75 8.71 5.22
CA ASP A 116 2.68 8.37 6.31
C ASP A 116 1.99 8.23 7.67
N ALA A 117 0.83 8.84 7.88
CA ALA A 117 0.07 8.67 9.12
C ALA A 117 -0.49 7.25 9.28
N ASN A 118 -0.57 6.46 8.19
CA ASN A 118 -0.92 5.03 8.18
C ASN A 118 0.31 4.10 8.11
N ASN A 119 1.47 4.54 8.61
CA ASN A 119 2.72 3.77 8.52
C ASN A 119 2.74 2.44 9.29
N ALA A 120 1.85 2.21 10.26
CA ALA A 120 1.82 0.92 10.97
C ALA A 120 1.22 -0.21 10.11
N LEU A 121 0.56 0.12 8.98
CA LEU A 121 0.15 -0.85 7.96
C LEU A 121 1.34 -1.56 7.31
N VAL A 122 2.55 -1.00 7.36
CA VAL A 122 3.75 -1.69 6.89
C VAL A 122 3.93 -3.00 7.66
N GLY A 123 4.09 -4.10 6.94
CA GLY A 123 4.13 -5.46 7.44
C GLY A 123 2.90 -6.24 7.00
N ASN A 124 1.74 -5.95 7.57
CA ASN A 124 0.52 -6.74 7.33
C ASN A 124 -0.45 -6.09 6.35
N GLY A 125 -0.17 -4.88 5.87
CA GLY A 125 -1.00 -4.17 4.91
C GLY A 125 -0.86 -4.76 3.50
N ALA A 126 -1.97 -4.84 2.77
CA ALA A 126 -2.03 -5.09 1.34
C ALA A 126 -2.80 -3.97 0.65
N PHE A 127 -2.19 -3.36 -0.37
CA PHE A 127 -2.61 -2.07 -0.91
C PHE A 127 -3.34 -2.25 -2.23
N MET A 128 -4.63 -1.96 -2.22
CA MET A 128 -5.44 -1.90 -3.43
C MET A 128 -5.19 -0.62 -4.20
N VAL A 129 -4.86 0.49 -3.54
CA VAL A 129 -4.44 1.76 -4.18
C VAL A 129 -3.38 1.52 -5.26
N THR A 130 -2.29 0.85 -4.89
CA THR A 130 -1.24 0.49 -5.86
C THR A 130 -1.74 -0.51 -6.91
N LEU A 131 -2.62 -1.45 -6.58
CA LEU A 131 -3.18 -2.38 -7.56
C LEU A 131 -4.07 -1.66 -8.60
N TYR A 132 -4.87 -0.67 -8.21
CA TYR A 132 -5.67 0.14 -9.13
C TYR A 132 -4.79 0.90 -10.13
N HIS A 133 -3.69 1.48 -9.66
CA HIS A 133 -2.71 2.13 -10.54
C HIS A 133 -1.91 1.12 -11.36
N LEU A 134 -1.64 -0.08 -10.83
CA LEU A 134 -0.98 -1.17 -11.56
C LEU A 134 -1.86 -1.69 -12.69
N ARG A 135 -3.18 -1.71 -12.50
CA ARG A 135 -4.16 -2.04 -13.54
C ARG A 135 -4.07 -1.05 -14.70
N ARG A 136 -4.08 0.27 -14.44
CA ARG A 136 -3.85 1.30 -15.49
C ARG A 136 -2.49 1.13 -16.17
N TYR A 137 -1.46 0.81 -15.39
CA TYR A 137 -0.11 0.53 -15.92
C TYR A 137 -0.09 -0.69 -16.85
N LEU A 138 -0.81 -1.77 -16.51
CA LEU A 138 -0.92 -2.98 -17.35
C LEU A 138 -1.62 -2.69 -18.67
N VAL A 139 -2.70 -1.91 -18.66
CA VAL A 139 -3.38 -1.45 -19.89
C VAL A 139 -2.44 -0.61 -20.74
N PHE A 140 -1.73 0.35 -20.13
CA PHE A 140 -0.71 1.14 -20.83
C PHE A 140 0.38 0.25 -21.45
N CYS A 141 0.83 -0.79 -20.76
CA CYS A 141 1.79 -1.76 -21.29
C CYS A 141 1.21 -2.55 -22.47
N LEU A 142 -0.02 -3.05 -22.38
CA LEU A 142 -0.67 -3.76 -23.49
C LEU A 142 -0.71 -2.92 -24.77
N GLU A 143 -1.10 -1.65 -24.64
CA GLU A 143 -1.11 -0.74 -25.79
C GLU A 143 0.28 -0.43 -26.32
N THR A 144 1.24 -0.16 -25.43
CA THR A 144 2.60 0.25 -25.80
C THR A 144 3.38 -0.86 -26.50
N PHE A 145 3.18 -2.11 -26.07
CA PHE A 145 3.89 -3.27 -26.60
C PHE A 145 3.17 -3.97 -27.76
N ARG A 146 1.98 -3.52 -28.16
CA ARG A 146 1.22 -4.12 -29.27
C ARG A 146 1.99 -4.04 -30.60
N SER A 147 2.70 -2.94 -30.86
CA SER A 147 3.58 -2.78 -32.03
C SER A 147 4.71 -3.83 -32.09
N LEU A 148 5.10 -4.38 -30.94
CA LEU A 148 6.16 -5.37 -30.83
C LEU A 148 5.65 -6.81 -30.86
N GLU A 149 4.35 -7.07 -31.08
CA GLU A 149 3.76 -8.41 -30.96
C GLU A 149 4.52 -9.48 -31.77
N GLN A 150 4.87 -9.16 -33.02
CA GLN A 150 5.60 -10.03 -33.94
C GLN A 150 7.13 -9.84 -33.88
N SER A 151 7.62 -8.96 -33.01
CA SER A 151 9.04 -8.65 -32.83
C SER A 151 9.60 -9.31 -31.56
N GLU A 152 10.91 -9.19 -31.38
CA GLU A 152 11.58 -9.59 -30.15
C GLU A 152 12.34 -8.42 -29.53
N VAL A 153 12.44 -8.44 -28.21
CA VAL A 153 13.21 -7.46 -27.44
C VAL A 153 14.22 -8.18 -26.55
N SER A 154 15.46 -7.69 -26.60
CA SER A 154 16.57 -8.25 -25.84
C SER A 154 16.60 -7.63 -24.44
N ILE A 155 16.51 -8.47 -23.40
CA ILE A 155 16.57 -8.04 -21.98
C ILE A 155 17.55 -8.92 -21.20
N SER A 156 18.03 -8.45 -20.05
CA SER A 156 18.98 -9.18 -19.21
C SER A 156 18.47 -10.57 -18.87
N ALA A 157 19.35 -11.57 -18.92
CA ALA A 157 18.99 -12.98 -18.72
C ALA A 157 18.36 -13.23 -17.34
N GLU A 158 18.77 -12.50 -16.31
CA GLU A 158 18.20 -12.56 -14.97
C GLU A 158 16.74 -12.06 -14.96
N VAL A 159 16.43 -10.96 -15.65
CA VAL A 159 15.08 -10.40 -15.73
C VAL A 159 14.18 -11.28 -16.59
N ALA A 160 14.66 -11.79 -17.72
CA ALA A 160 13.90 -12.72 -18.55
C ALA A 160 13.49 -13.99 -17.79
N ARG A 161 14.38 -14.54 -16.94
CA ARG A 161 14.06 -15.70 -16.10
C ARG A 161 12.99 -15.38 -15.05
N LEU A 162 13.08 -14.21 -14.40
CA LEU A 162 12.04 -13.77 -13.46
C LEU A 162 10.69 -13.60 -14.17
N PHE A 163 10.69 -12.91 -15.31
CA PHE A 163 9.50 -12.73 -16.15
C PHE A 163 8.84 -14.06 -16.51
N LEU A 164 9.60 -15.00 -17.08
CA LEU A 164 9.08 -16.30 -17.48
C LEU A 164 8.57 -17.11 -16.28
N ALA A 165 9.21 -16.98 -15.12
CA ALA A 165 8.77 -17.63 -13.88
C ALA A 165 7.43 -17.06 -13.40
N LEU A 166 7.30 -15.74 -13.25
CA LEU A 166 6.05 -15.11 -12.80
C LEU A 166 4.91 -15.34 -13.79
N ARG A 167 5.19 -15.29 -15.10
CA ARG A 167 4.20 -15.63 -16.13
C ARG A 167 3.69 -17.05 -15.99
N ARG A 168 4.58 -18.03 -15.76
CA ARG A 168 4.19 -19.42 -15.54
C ARG A 168 3.32 -19.57 -14.30
N VAL A 169 3.69 -18.91 -13.20
CA VAL A 169 2.92 -18.93 -11.95
C VAL A 169 1.50 -18.38 -12.19
N LEU A 170 1.37 -17.19 -12.77
CA LEU A 170 0.05 -16.61 -13.05
C LEU A 170 -0.78 -17.49 -13.99
N LYS A 171 -0.19 -18.00 -15.08
CA LYS A 171 -0.90 -18.90 -16.01
C LYS A 171 -1.34 -20.21 -15.37
N CYS A 172 -0.53 -20.79 -14.48
CA CYS A 172 -0.89 -22.00 -13.74
C CYS A 172 -2.09 -21.78 -12.82
N HIS A 173 -2.21 -20.58 -12.24
CA HIS A 173 -3.28 -20.23 -11.31
C HIS A 173 -4.47 -19.52 -11.98
N GLU A 174 -4.39 -19.16 -13.27
CA GLU A 174 -5.44 -18.48 -14.04
C GLU A 174 -6.81 -19.17 -13.94
N PRO A 175 -6.93 -20.52 -13.95
CA PRO A 175 -8.23 -21.19 -13.78
C PRO A 175 -8.93 -20.88 -12.44
N LEU A 176 -8.20 -20.42 -11.42
CA LEU A 176 -8.78 -20.06 -10.13
C LEU A 176 -9.62 -18.78 -10.21
N LEU A 177 -9.47 -17.96 -11.26
CA LEU A 177 -10.26 -16.74 -11.47
C LEU A 177 -11.73 -17.02 -11.82
N ALA A 178 -12.11 -18.27 -12.08
CA ALA A 178 -13.49 -18.65 -12.35
C ALA A 178 -14.42 -18.51 -11.12
N LYS A 179 -13.87 -18.36 -9.91
CA LYS A 179 -14.60 -18.24 -8.65
C LYS A 179 -13.78 -17.44 -7.63
N PRO A 180 -14.38 -17.00 -6.50
CA PRO A 180 -13.63 -16.37 -5.42
C PRO A 180 -12.45 -17.24 -4.95
N ILE A 181 -11.30 -16.62 -4.76
CA ILE A 181 -10.05 -17.31 -4.43
C ILE A 181 -10.04 -17.61 -2.93
N GLY A 182 -10.03 -18.89 -2.55
CA GLY A 182 -9.91 -19.30 -1.14
C GLY A 182 -8.53 -19.01 -0.54
N ASP A 183 -8.46 -18.90 0.79
CA ASP A 183 -7.26 -18.42 1.49
C ASP A 183 -6.02 -19.30 1.32
N ARG A 184 -6.18 -20.63 1.21
CA ARG A 184 -5.08 -21.55 0.85
C ARG A 184 -4.55 -21.31 -0.56
N SER A 185 -5.45 -21.08 -1.51
CA SER A 185 -5.06 -20.77 -2.89
C SER A 185 -4.35 -19.42 -2.97
N ARG A 186 -4.86 -18.43 -2.22
CA ARG A 186 -4.22 -17.11 -2.07
C ARG A 186 -2.80 -17.23 -1.52
N ARG A 187 -2.61 -18.04 -0.46
CA ARG A 187 -1.28 -18.35 0.09
C ARG A 187 -0.38 -18.98 -0.96
N ARG A 188 -0.86 -19.99 -1.67
CA ARG A 188 -0.09 -20.69 -2.71
C ARG A 188 0.38 -19.75 -3.81
N ILE A 189 -0.51 -18.87 -4.30
CA ILE A 189 -0.16 -17.88 -5.32
C ILE A 189 0.93 -16.92 -4.79
N LEU A 190 0.76 -16.35 -3.59
CA LEU A 190 1.76 -15.45 -3.01
C LEU A 190 3.11 -16.16 -2.82
N ASP A 191 3.11 -17.40 -2.32
CA ASP A 191 4.30 -18.21 -2.13
C ASP A 191 5.07 -18.43 -3.44
N ASP A 192 4.37 -18.82 -4.51
CA ASP A 192 4.96 -19.07 -5.81
C ASP A 192 5.57 -17.78 -6.42
N LEU A 193 4.85 -16.67 -6.34
CA LEU A 193 5.28 -15.35 -6.82
C LEU A 193 6.47 -14.82 -5.99
N GLY A 194 6.34 -14.84 -4.67
CA GLY A 194 7.32 -14.33 -3.72
C GLY A 194 8.65 -15.10 -3.76
N ARG A 195 8.60 -16.44 -3.88
CA ARG A 195 9.79 -17.28 -4.07
C ARG A 195 10.46 -17.03 -5.41
N ALA A 196 9.70 -16.81 -6.49
CA ALA A 196 10.28 -16.45 -7.79
C ALA A 196 11.03 -15.11 -7.73
N GLY A 197 10.41 -14.07 -7.15
CA GLY A 197 11.07 -12.79 -6.88
C GLY A 197 12.31 -12.93 -5.97
N CYS A 198 12.26 -13.84 -5.00
CA CYS A 198 13.37 -14.16 -4.08
C CYS A 198 14.58 -14.74 -4.81
N ARG A 199 14.36 -15.74 -5.67
CA ARG A 199 15.43 -16.33 -6.47
C ARG A 199 16.13 -15.30 -7.35
N TYR A 200 15.37 -14.40 -7.98
CA TYR A 200 15.93 -13.32 -8.78
C TYR A 200 16.84 -12.40 -7.95
N ARG A 201 16.31 -11.82 -6.85
CA ARG A 201 17.10 -10.87 -6.04
C ARG A 201 18.32 -11.53 -5.41
N LYS A 202 18.21 -12.77 -4.91
CA LYS A 202 19.35 -13.52 -4.36
C LYS A 202 20.48 -13.66 -5.37
N LYS A 203 20.15 -13.98 -6.63
CA LYS A 203 21.14 -14.10 -7.71
C LYS A 203 21.81 -12.76 -8.01
N ILE A 204 21.03 -11.69 -8.16
CA ILE A 204 21.56 -10.34 -8.39
C ILE A 204 22.42 -9.88 -7.22
N TYR A 205 22.02 -10.18 -5.99
CA TYR A 205 22.76 -9.76 -4.80
C TYR A 205 24.10 -10.49 -4.65
N ALA A 206 24.14 -11.77 -4.99
CA ALA A 206 25.35 -12.58 -4.89
C ALA A 206 26.36 -12.32 -6.02
N GLY A 207 25.89 -12.06 -7.25
CA GLY A 207 26.77 -12.04 -8.43
C GLY A 207 26.52 -10.92 -9.44
N GLY A 208 25.62 -9.98 -9.16
CA GLY A 208 25.27 -8.92 -10.10
C GLY A 208 24.56 -9.42 -11.37
N PHE A 209 24.58 -8.59 -12.41
CA PHE A 209 24.11 -8.98 -13.75
C PHE A 209 25.22 -9.70 -14.50
N SER A 210 24.85 -10.75 -15.25
CA SER A 210 25.83 -11.53 -16.01
C SER A 210 26.27 -10.89 -17.33
N GLY A 211 25.66 -9.78 -17.74
CA GLY A 211 25.82 -9.17 -19.07
C GLY A 211 25.13 -9.94 -20.20
N ARG A 212 24.73 -11.21 -19.99
CA ARG A 212 24.01 -12.01 -20.98
C ARG A 212 22.59 -11.46 -21.18
N MET A 213 22.20 -11.32 -22.45
CA MET A 213 20.85 -10.95 -22.83
C MET A 213 20.06 -12.14 -23.38
N ILE A 214 18.74 -12.12 -23.22
CA ILE A 214 17.79 -13.09 -23.76
C ILE A 214 16.76 -12.33 -24.60
N SER A 215 16.52 -12.81 -25.81
CA SER A 215 15.47 -12.31 -26.69
C SER A 215 14.10 -12.82 -26.23
N VAL A 216 13.15 -11.91 -26.05
CA VAL A 216 11.78 -12.21 -25.63
C VAL A 216 10.80 -11.72 -26.69
N LYS A 217 9.98 -12.63 -27.21
CA LYS A 217 8.90 -12.30 -28.16
C LYS A 217 7.87 -11.35 -27.54
N GLY A 218 7.47 -10.31 -28.26
CA GLY A 218 6.46 -9.36 -27.79
C GLY A 218 5.13 -10.02 -27.45
N LYS A 219 4.67 -11.00 -28.26
CA LYS A 219 3.50 -11.83 -27.92
C LYS A 219 3.55 -12.41 -26.51
N ARG A 220 4.71 -12.88 -26.05
CA ARG A 220 4.86 -13.43 -24.69
C ARG A 220 4.69 -12.37 -23.61
N LEU A 221 5.09 -11.12 -23.87
CA LEU A 221 4.87 -9.98 -22.97
C LEU A 221 3.39 -9.65 -22.89
N LEU A 222 2.72 -9.57 -24.04
CA LEU A 222 1.27 -9.32 -24.12
C LEU A 222 0.47 -10.41 -23.37
N ASP A 223 0.80 -11.69 -23.57
CA ASP A 223 0.18 -12.81 -22.84
C ASP A 223 0.33 -12.67 -21.33
N PHE A 224 1.51 -12.20 -20.86
CA PHE A 224 1.76 -11.95 -19.44
C PHE A 224 0.97 -10.77 -18.91
N PHE A 225 0.91 -9.67 -19.65
CA PHE A 225 0.14 -8.49 -19.25
C PHE A 225 -1.35 -8.81 -19.18
N ASN A 226 -1.88 -9.59 -20.13
CA ASN A 226 -3.28 -10.01 -20.12
C ASN A 226 -3.62 -10.87 -18.90
N VAL A 227 -2.81 -11.88 -18.57
CA VAL A 227 -3.10 -12.69 -17.36
C VAL A 227 -2.93 -11.87 -16.08
N ALA A 228 -1.91 -11.01 -16.00
CA ALA A 228 -1.72 -10.13 -14.83
C ALA A 228 -2.89 -9.13 -14.68
N LEU A 229 -3.42 -8.63 -15.80
CA LEU A 229 -4.59 -7.75 -15.84
C LEU A 229 -5.84 -8.49 -15.35
N ALA A 230 -6.06 -9.74 -15.78
CA ALA A 230 -7.19 -10.55 -15.32
C ALA A 230 -7.17 -10.76 -13.79
N PHE A 231 -6.01 -11.06 -13.21
CA PHE A 231 -5.85 -11.15 -11.74
C PHE A 231 -6.10 -9.80 -11.03
N ALA A 232 -5.65 -8.70 -11.62
CA ALA A 232 -5.87 -7.37 -11.09
C ALA A 232 -7.37 -7.01 -11.12
N ASP A 233 -8.04 -7.19 -12.26
CA ASP A 233 -9.46 -6.88 -12.44
C ASP A 233 -10.35 -7.71 -11.50
N GLU A 234 -10.09 -9.02 -11.34
CA GLU A 234 -10.84 -9.85 -10.39
C GLU A 234 -10.60 -9.39 -8.94
N SER A 235 -9.36 -9.04 -8.59
CA SER A 235 -9.07 -8.51 -7.26
C SER A 235 -9.74 -7.16 -7.01
N ILE A 236 -9.84 -6.30 -8.02
CA ILE A 236 -10.55 -5.01 -7.95
C ILE A 236 -12.04 -5.26 -7.71
N LYS A 237 -12.66 -6.17 -8.46
CA LYS A 237 -14.06 -6.57 -8.29
C LYS A 237 -14.34 -7.10 -6.87
N ALA A 238 -13.47 -7.97 -6.35
CA ALA A 238 -13.57 -8.50 -4.99
C ALA A 238 -13.36 -7.45 -3.88
N ASN A 239 -12.97 -6.22 -4.23
CA ASN A 239 -12.75 -5.11 -3.28
C ASN A 239 -13.82 -4.02 -3.37
N ARG A 240 -14.89 -4.23 -4.15
CA ARG A 240 -16.07 -3.37 -4.12
C ARG A 240 -16.85 -3.60 -2.81
N ARG A 241 -17.15 -2.52 -2.12
CA ARG A 241 -17.92 -2.51 -0.86
C ARG A 241 -19.43 -2.53 -1.15
N PRO A 242 -20.27 -2.95 -0.18
CA PRO A 242 -21.73 -2.89 -0.31
C PRO A 242 -22.28 -1.48 -0.54
N ASP A 243 -21.60 -0.45 -0.03
CA ASP A 243 -21.96 0.97 -0.21
C ASP A 243 -21.58 1.53 -1.60
N GLY A 244 -20.94 0.73 -2.46
CA GLY A 244 -20.49 1.13 -3.79
C GLY A 244 -19.11 1.78 -3.84
N LEU A 245 -18.46 1.99 -2.70
CA LEU A 245 -17.06 2.42 -2.61
C LEU A 245 -16.11 1.22 -2.76
N TYR A 246 -14.80 1.49 -2.75
CA TYR A 246 -13.77 0.45 -2.89
C TYR A 246 -12.80 0.47 -1.70
N HIS A 247 -12.30 -0.70 -1.31
CA HIS A 247 -11.28 -0.79 -0.26
C HIS A 247 -9.95 -0.19 -0.75
N ALA A 248 -9.34 0.71 0.05
CA ALA A 248 -8.03 1.28 -0.25
C ALA A 248 -6.89 0.37 0.20
N TYR A 249 -6.97 -0.07 1.46
CA TYR A 249 -6.00 -0.93 2.11
C TYR A 249 -6.72 -2.08 2.82
N ASN A 250 -6.09 -3.24 2.80
CA ASN A 250 -6.53 -4.43 3.51
C ASN A 250 -5.43 -4.86 4.49
N LEU A 251 -5.78 -5.67 5.47
CA LEU A 251 -4.84 -6.38 6.31
C LEU A 251 -4.82 -7.86 5.92
N ILE A 252 -3.63 -8.42 5.83
CA ILE A 252 -3.41 -9.85 5.63
C ILE A 252 -2.83 -10.46 6.90
N LYS A 253 -3.35 -11.63 7.28
CA LYS A 253 -2.76 -12.45 8.32
C LYS A 253 -1.92 -13.54 7.66
N LEU A 254 -0.62 -13.50 7.89
CA LEU A 254 0.32 -14.52 7.44
C LEU A 254 0.47 -15.52 8.58
N ASP A 255 -0.40 -16.52 8.60
CA ASP A 255 -0.33 -17.60 9.59
C ASP A 255 0.66 -18.71 9.18
N ARG A 256 0.95 -19.60 10.13
CA ARG A 256 1.76 -20.79 9.91
C ARG A 256 0.98 -21.93 9.27
N ASP A 257 -0.35 -21.86 9.26
CA ASP A 257 -1.26 -22.93 8.84
C ASP A 257 -1.44 -22.99 7.33
N GLY A 258 -0.81 -22.05 6.60
CA GLY A 258 -0.78 -22.05 5.14
C GLY A 258 -1.97 -21.32 4.52
N GLU A 259 -2.58 -20.41 5.25
CA GLU A 259 -3.70 -19.58 4.80
C GLU A 259 -3.31 -18.09 4.81
N ILE A 260 -4.08 -17.27 4.08
CA ILE A 260 -3.98 -15.81 4.13
C ILE A 260 -5.39 -15.26 4.27
N LEU A 261 -5.77 -14.95 5.50
CA LEU A 261 -7.03 -14.27 5.81
C LEU A 261 -6.92 -12.78 5.46
N ILE A 262 -7.97 -12.24 4.85
CA ILE A 262 -8.08 -10.81 4.54
C ILE A 262 -9.03 -10.14 5.54
N ARG A 263 -8.53 -9.18 6.31
CA ARG A 263 -9.35 -8.27 7.12
C ARG A 263 -9.49 -6.93 6.39
N ARG A 264 -10.72 -6.52 6.12
CA ARG A 264 -11.04 -5.26 5.45
C ARG A 264 -10.94 -4.08 6.41
N LEU A 265 -10.39 -2.96 5.96
CA LEU A 265 -10.36 -1.71 6.74
C LEU A 265 -11.53 -0.80 6.38
N TYR A 266 -11.71 0.24 7.20
CA TYR A 266 -12.67 1.32 6.97
C TYR A 266 -12.43 2.00 5.62
N THR A 267 -13.46 2.71 5.12
CA THR A 267 -13.38 3.41 3.83
C THR A 267 -12.32 4.51 3.86
N MET A 268 -11.66 4.77 2.74
CA MET A 268 -10.65 5.82 2.62
C MET A 268 -10.74 6.49 1.26
N LEU A 269 -10.59 7.82 1.23
CA LEU A 269 -10.70 8.63 0.01
C LEU A 269 -9.70 8.19 -1.06
N GLU A 270 -8.49 7.84 -0.65
CA GLU A 270 -7.41 7.43 -1.55
C GLU A 270 -7.76 6.21 -2.41
N GLY A 271 -8.49 5.24 -1.87
CA GLY A 271 -8.98 4.10 -2.64
C GLY A 271 -9.93 4.51 -3.75
N GLN A 272 -10.74 5.55 -3.51
CA GLN A 272 -11.76 6.03 -4.44
C GLN A 272 -11.09 6.79 -5.59
N VAL A 273 -10.13 7.66 -5.25
CA VAL A 273 -9.26 8.33 -6.22
C VAL A 273 -8.57 7.31 -7.11
N ALA A 274 -7.97 6.27 -6.50
CA ALA A 274 -7.19 5.29 -7.22
C ALA A 274 -8.03 4.40 -8.14
N VAL A 275 -9.20 3.92 -7.69
CA VAL A 275 -10.08 3.10 -8.55
C VAL A 275 -10.70 3.93 -9.69
N LEU A 276 -11.10 5.18 -9.45
CA LEU A 276 -11.52 6.10 -10.53
C LEU A 276 -10.37 6.35 -11.52
N SER A 277 -9.14 6.41 -11.03
CA SER A 277 -7.94 6.58 -11.86
C SER A 277 -7.49 5.31 -12.58
N SER A 278 -8.08 4.15 -12.32
CA SER A 278 -7.62 2.85 -12.85
C SER A 278 -8.05 2.60 -14.30
N GLY A 279 -9.09 3.31 -14.75
CA GLY A 279 -9.75 3.10 -16.03
C GLY A 279 -10.55 1.78 -16.11
N CYS A 280 -10.82 1.10 -14.99
CA CYS A 280 -11.59 -0.15 -15.01
C CYS A 280 -13.10 0.04 -14.88
N LEU A 281 -13.54 1.17 -14.33
CA LEU A 281 -14.95 1.45 -14.09
C LEU A 281 -15.60 2.06 -15.35
N SER A 282 -16.84 1.68 -15.62
CA SER A 282 -17.68 2.36 -16.59
C SER A 282 -18.04 3.79 -16.13
N ALA A 283 -18.63 4.58 -17.01
CA ALA A 283 -19.15 5.91 -16.66
C ALA A 283 -20.23 5.82 -15.57
N GLU A 284 -21.12 4.85 -15.68
CA GLU A 284 -22.20 4.55 -14.73
C GLU A 284 -21.64 4.13 -13.37
N GLU A 285 -20.69 3.21 -13.35
CA GLU A 285 -20.04 2.75 -12.11
C GLU A 285 -19.28 3.88 -11.42
N SER A 286 -18.58 4.70 -12.20
CA SER A 286 -17.87 5.88 -11.69
C SER A 286 -18.82 6.90 -11.08
N LEU A 287 -19.94 7.21 -11.76
CA LEU A 287 -20.96 8.09 -11.22
C LEU A 287 -21.59 7.52 -9.95
N GLY A 288 -21.90 6.22 -9.94
CA GLY A 288 -22.43 5.53 -8.76
C GLY A 288 -21.50 5.64 -7.55
N LEU A 289 -20.18 5.47 -7.77
CA LEU A 289 -19.16 5.68 -6.75
C LEU A 289 -19.12 7.13 -6.26
N LEU A 290 -19.17 8.12 -7.15
CA LEU A 290 -19.15 9.54 -6.77
C LEU A 290 -20.39 9.93 -5.94
N MET A 291 -21.56 9.43 -6.31
CA MET A 291 -22.78 9.61 -5.53
C MET A 291 -22.70 8.93 -4.15
N ALA A 292 -22.13 7.72 -4.08
CA ALA A 292 -21.89 7.05 -2.81
C ALA A 292 -20.90 7.81 -1.93
N LEU A 293 -19.83 8.35 -2.52
CA LEU A 293 -18.83 9.14 -1.83
C LEU A 293 -19.43 10.42 -1.24
N LYS A 294 -20.28 11.13 -2.00
CA LYS A 294 -20.99 12.34 -1.54
C LYS A 294 -21.94 12.07 -0.37
N ARG A 295 -22.63 10.93 -0.37
CA ARG A 295 -23.56 10.55 0.70
C ARG A 295 -22.88 9.87 1.89
N GLY A 296 -21.61 9.51 1.77
CA GLY A 296 -20.88 8.71 2.75
C GLY A 296 -20.19 9.53 3.84
N GLU A 297 -19.63 8.82 4.82
CA GLU A 297 -18.97 9.38 6.02
C GLU A 297 -17.68 10.16 5.71
N LEU A 298 -17.18 10.09 4.47
CA LEU A 298 -16.04 10.88 4.04
C LEU A 298 -16.42 12.32 3.72
N PHE A 299 -17.69 12.60 3.41
CA PHE A 299 -18.12 13.96 3.12
C PHE A 299 -18.25 14.78 4.41
N ARG A 300 -17.49 15.87 4.49
CA ARG A 300 -17.46 16.82 5.60
C ARG A 300 -18.22 18.09 5.21
N ALA A 301 -19.40 18.28 5.80
CA ALA A 301 -20.39 19.26 5.36
C ALA A 301 -19.98 20.73 5.57
N ASP A 302 -19.40 21.08 6.73
CA ASP A 302 -19.00 22.46 7.06
C ASP A 302 -17.96 23.03 6.08
N GLN A 303 -17.12 22.18 5.51
CA GLN A 303 -16.10 22.54 4.52
C GLN A 303 -16.45 22.06 3.11
N TYR A 304 -17.65 21.49 2.91
CA TYR A 304 -18.13 20.96 1.63
C TYR A 304 -17.10 20.10 0.88
N SER A 305 -16.38 19.22 1.58
CA SER A 305 -15.27 18.46 0.97
C SER A 305 -15.07 17.11 1.65
N TYR A 306 -13.94 16.43 1.39
CA TYR A 306 -13.76 15.03 1.76
C TYR A 306 -12.61 14.79 2.74
N LEU A 307 -12.87 13.98 3.75
CA LEU A 307 -11.89 13.44 4.69
C LEU A 307 -11.09 12.30 4.05
N LEU A 308 -9.88 12.05 4.53
CA LEU A 308 -9.11 10.87 4.12
C LEU A 308 -9.75 9.55 4.55
N TYR A 309 -10.40 9.55 5.71
CA TYR A 309 -11.13 8.43 6.32
C TYR A 309 -12.19 8.97 7.28
N PRO A 310 -13.20 8.15 7.68
CA PRO A 310 -14.27 8.59 8.55
C PRO A 310 -13.74 9.21 9.84
N ASN A 311 -14.33 10.34 10.23
CA ASN A 311 -14.10 10.88 11.56
C ASN A 311 -14.73 9.93 12.60
N ARG A 312 -14.07 9.72 13.73
CA ARG A 312 -14.56 8.83 14.78
C ARG A 312 -14.23 9.37 16.16
N GLN A 313 -15.09 9.05 17.12
CA GLN A 313 -14.81 9.37 18.52
C GLN A 313 -13.87 8.31 19.10
N LEU A 314 -12.74 8.76 19.64
CA LEU A 314 -11.82 7.89 20.37
C LEU A 314 -12.31 7.72 21.81
N PRO A 315 -12.07 6.55 22.44
CA PRO A 315 -12.37 6.37 23.85
C PRO A 315 -11.67 7.45 24.68
N ARG A 316 -12.39 8.00 25.66
CA ARG A 316 -11.84 8.95 26.61
C ARG A 316 -10.76 8.27 27.44
N PHE A 317 -9.89 9.06 28.08
CA PHE A 317 -8.78 8.54 28.88
C PHE A 317 -9.24 7.50 29.92
N ILE A 318 -10.32 7.79 30.64
CA ILE A 318 -10.90 6.91 31.68
C ILE A 318 -11.56 5.64 31.12
N GLU A 319 -11.81 5.55 29.81
CA GLU A 319 -12.49 4.42 29.16
C GLU A 319 -11.51 3.41 28.57
N LYS A 320 -10.32 3.86 28.12
CA LYS A 320 -9.38 3.09 27.31
C LYS A 320 -8.89 1.77 27.94
N ASN A 321 -8.62 1.78 29.24
CA ASN A 321 -7.89 0.70 29.91
C ASN A 321 -8.75 0.09 31.02
N ASN A 322 -9.92 -0.48 30.70
CA ASN A 322 -10.79 -1.13 31.69
C ASN A 322 -10.93 -2.61 31.37
N ILE A 323 -10.27 -3.47 32.15
CA ILE A 323 -10.36 -4.92 31.99
C ILE A 323 -11.68 -5.41 32.60
N PRO A 324 -12.58 -6.06 31.83
CA PRO A 324 -13.80 -6.61 32.38
C PRO A 324 -13.50 -7.67 33.45
N GLY A 325 -14.26 -7.68 34.55
CA GLY A 325 -14.04 -8.65 35.65
C GLY A 325 -14.07 -10.12 35.21
N LYS A 326 -14.87 -10.45 34.17
CA LYS A 326 -14.88 -11.79 33.55
C LYS A 326 -13.54 -12.19 32.91
N GLU A 327 -12.79 -11.24 32.36
CA GLU A 327 -11.46 -11.49 31.77
C GLU A 327 -10.42 -11.70 32.87
N ILE A 328 -10.52 -10.94 33.98
CA ILE A 328 -9.70 -11.17 35.18
C ILE A 328 -9.97 -12.57 35.75
N ALA A 329 -11.24 -12.97 35.86
CA ALA A 329 -11.61 -14.30 36.36
C ALA A 329 -11.00 -15.45 35.53
N ARG A 330 -10.79 -15.23 34.23
CA ARG A 330 -10.23 -16.19 33.26
C ARG A 330 -8.71 -16.37 33.38
N SER A 331 -7.96 -15.45 33.99
CA SER A 331 -6.50 -15.56 34.15
C SER A 331 -6.10 -15.77 35.61
N ARG A 332 -5.51 -16.93 35.92
CA ARG A 332 -4.87 -17.20 37.22
C ARG A 332 -3.69 -16.27 37.49
N LEU A 333 -2.92 -15.90 36.47
CA LEU A 333 -1.79 -14.97 36.55
C LEU A 333 -2.27 -13.58 36.97
N LEU A 334 -3.25 -12.98 36.28
CA LEU A 334 -3.77 -11.67 36.66
C LEU A 334 -4.38 -11.69 38.07
N LYS A 335 -5.12 -12.74 38.42
CA LYS A 335 -5.63 -12.91 39.79
C LYS A 335 -4.51 -13.00 40.82
N LYS A 336 -3.44 -13.75 40.56
CA LYS A 336 -2.30 -13.88 41.46
C LYS A 336 -1.60 -12.54 41.67
N MET A 337 -1.38 -11.78 40.59
CA MET A 337 -0.79 -10.44 40.69
C MET A 337 -1.61 -9.50 41.58
N LEU A 338 -2.94 -9.54 41.46
CA LEU A 338 -3.84 -8.76 42.32
C LEU A 338 -3.78 -9.20 43.80
N VAL A 339 -3.73 -10.50 44.07
CA VAL A 339 -3.63 -11.04 45.45
C VAL A 339 -2.29 -10.68 46.09
N ASP A 340 -1.21 -10.68 45.30
CA ASP A 340 0.14 -10.38 45.78
C ASP A 340 0.44 -8.87 45.90
N GLY A 341 -0.50 -8.01 45.51
CA GLY A 341 -0.27 -6.57 45.38
C GLY A 341 0.78 -6.21 44.33
N ASN A 342 1.04 -7.10 43.37
CA ASN A 342 2.03 -6.91 42.31
C ASN A 342 1.40 -6.14 41.13
N SER A 343 1.79 -4.87 40.98
CA SER A 343 1.24 -3.98 39.96
C SER A 343 1.93 -4.06 38.60
N LEU A 344 2.85 -5.00 38.37
CA LEU A 344 3.60 -5.08 37.10
C LEU A 344 2.71 -5.33 35.88
N LEU A 345 1.63 -6.11 36.03
CA LEU A 345 0.69 -6.41 34.94
C LEU A 345 -0.65 -5.71 35.10
N VAL A 346 -1.22 -5.75 36.29
CA VAL A 346 -2.61 -5.34 36.53
C VAL A 346 -2.74 -4.65 37.88
N GLU A 347 -3.61 -3.65 37.93
CA GLU A 347 -3.95 -2.89 39.12
C GLU A 347 -5.46 -2.85 39.32
N ARG A 348 -5.90 -2.69 40.57
CA ARG A 348 -7.30 -2.47 40.94
C ARG A 348 -7.47 -1.04 41.45
N ASP A 349 -8.36 -0.26 40.84
CA ASP A 349 -8.66 1.11 41.28
C ASP A 349 -9.46 1.13 42.59
N VAL A 350 -9.59 2.32 43.19
CA VAL A 350 -10.36 2.53 44.43
C VAL A 350 -11.85 2.19 44.31
N ASN A 351 -12.38 2.11 43.08
CA ASN A 351 -13.76 1.73 42.78
C ASN A 351 -13.88 0.23 42.44
N GLY A 352 -12.78 -0.52 42.55
CA GLY A 352 -12.72 -1.95 42.30
C GLY A 352 -12.64 -2.37 40.84
N ARG A 353 -12.40 -1.46 39.89
CA ARG A 353 -12.15 -1.77 38.47
C ARG A 353 -10.71 -2.19 38.24
N TYR A 354 -10.46 -2.88 37.14
CA TYR A 354 -9.15 -3.46 36.83
C TYR A 354 -8.54 -2.80 35.60
N HIS A 355 -7.24 -2.54 35.65
CA HIS A 355 -6.50 -1.83 34.61
C HIS A 355 -5.17 -2.54 34.35
N PHE A 356 -4.72 -2.62 33.09
CA PHE A 356 -3.32 -2.97 32.85
C PHE A 356 -2.42 -1.85 33.39
N ASN A 357 -1.22 -2.20 33.84
CA ASN A 357 -0.26 -1.20 34.30
C ASN A 357 0.02 -0.14 33.20
N ALA A 358 0.06 1.13 33.59
CA ALA A 358 0.16 2.25 32.66
C ALA A 358 1.48 2.30 31.85
N ALA A 359 2.53 1.61 32.31
CA ALA A 359 3.80 1.52 31.59
C ALA A 359 3.77 0.52 30.41
N ILE A 360 2.70 -0.27 30.27
CA ILE A 360 2.56 -1.25 29.18
C ILE A 360 2.01 -0.55 27.94
N ALA A 361 2.90 -0.20 27.00
CA ALA A 361 2.52 0.43 25.75
C ALA A 361 2.26 -0.58 24.62
N SER A 362 2.82 -1.79 24.72
CA SER A 362 2.78 -2.78 23.65
C SER A 362 2.91 -4.23 24.14
N VAL A 363 2.66 -5.16 23.23
CA VAL A 363 2.90 -6.60 23.44
C VAL A 363 4.36 -6.91 23.83
N ARG A 364 5.32 -6.09 23.38
CA ARG A 364 6.74 -6.27 23.74
C ARG A 364 6.99 -5.98 25.21
N ASP A 365 6.26 -5.04 25.79
CA ASP A 365 6.37 -4.71 27.20
C ASP A 365 5.78 -5.84 28.07
N LEU A 366 4.67 -6.45 27.63
CA LEU A 366 4.15 -7.68 28.24
C LEU A 366 5.18 -8.81 28.25
N HIS A 367 5.86 -9.07 27.12
CA HIS A 367 6.91 -10.08 27.07
C HIS A 367 8.06 -9.82 28.04
N ARG A 368 8.52 -8.56 28.16
CA ARG A 368 9.55 -8.18 29.15
C ARG A 368 9.05 -8.36 30.58
N ILE A 369 7.78 -8.07 30.85
CA ILE A 369 7.19 -8.27 32.18
C ILE A 369 7.08 -9.76 32.50
N PHE A 370 6.70 -10.59 31.53
CA PHE A 370 6.69 -12.05 31.68
C PHE A 370 8.07 -12.59 32.03
N GLU A 371 9.14 -12.11 31.37
CA GLU A 371 10.52 -12.48 31.72
C GLU A 371 10.85 -12.12 33.18
N LYS A 372 10.52 -10.90 33.61
CA LYS A 372 10.72 -10.46 35.01
C LYS A 372 9.94 -11.32 36.01
N LEU A 373 8.68 -11.63 35.71
CA LEU A 373 7.83 -12.46 36.58
C LEU A 373 8.34 -13.89 36.66
N SER A 374 8.84 -14.44 35.55
CA SER A 374 9.48 -15.76 35.54
C SER A 374 10.70 -15.82 36.45
N LEU A 375 11.56 -14.79 36.40
CA LEU A 375 12.73 -14.66 37.31
C LEU A 375 12.33 -14.46 38.77
N ALA A 376 11.17 -13.84 39.04
CA ALA A 376 10.63 -13.62 40.38
C ALA A 376 9.88 -14.83 40.96
N GLY A 377 9.98 -16.02 40.34
CA GLY A 377 9.40 -17.26 40.86
C GLY A 377 8.02 -17.63 40.29
N HIS A 378 7.51 -16.89 39.30
CA HIS A 378 6.22 -17.18 38.65
C HIS A 378 6.35 -17.94 37.31
N ALA A 379 7.51 -18.54 37.01
CA ALA A 379 7.82 -19.11 35.69
C ALA A 379 6.74 -20.06 35.14
N ARG A 380 6.31 -21.06 35.92
CA ARG A 380 5.23 -21.99 35.50
C ARG A 380 3.92 -21.27 35.18
N LEU A 381 3.55 -20.29 36.01
CA LEU A 381 2.28 -19.56 35.85
C LEU A 381 2.31 -18.66 34.61
N VAL A 382 3.46 -18.05 34.33
CA VAL A 382 3.68 -17.27 33.11
C VAL A 382 3.62 -18.16 31.88
N ASP A 383 4.28 -19.31 31.89
CA ASP A 383 4.26 -20.21 30.73
C ASP A 383 2.87 -20.76 30.41
N ASP A 384 2.09 -21.09 31.44
CA ASP A 384 0.70 -21.54 31.30
C ASP A 384 -0.24 -20.45 30.77
N GLU A 385 -0.01 -19.17 31.10
CA GLU A 385 -1.03 -18.12 30.92
C GLU A 385 -0.63 -16.93 30.05
N LYS A 386 0.61 -16.85 29.59
CA LYS A 386 1.07 -15.73 28.73
C LYS A 386 0.15 -15.52 27.53
N THR A 387 -0.28 -16.58 26.86
CA THR A 387 -1.20 -16.50 25.71
C THR A 387 -2.53 -15.88 26.08
N THR A 388 -3.12 -16.30 27.21
CA THR A 388 -4.40 -15.74 27.70
C THR A 388 -4.28 -14.26 28.04
N VAL A 389 -3.19 -13.83 28.68
CA VAL A 389 -2.97 -12.41 29.01
C VAL A 389 -2.78 -11.58 27.74
N LEU A 390 -2.00 -12.08 26.77
CA LEU A 390 -1.82 -11.44 25.47
C LEU A 390 -3.16 -11.28 24.73
N GLU A 391 -4.03 -12.28 24.77
CA GLU A 391 -5.38 -12.21 24.19
C GLU A 391 -6.29 -11.21 24.90
N ILE A 392 -6.23 -11.12 26.24
CA ILE A 392 -7.00 -10.11 27.00
C ILE A 392 -6.53 -8.70 26.62
N PHE A 393 -5.22 -8.50 26.56
CA PHE A 393 -4.62 -7.22 26.18
C PHE A 393 -5.01 -6.82 24.75
N GLU A 394 -4.91 -7.76 23.80
CA GLU A 394 -5.31 -7.50 22.41
C GLU A 394 -6.81 -7.25 22.28
N ARG A 395 -7.66 -7.97 23.01
CA ARG A 395 -9.11 -7.74 23.00
C ARG A 395 -9.50 -6.37 23.55
N LEU A 396 -8.75 -5.86 24.53
CA LEU A 396 -9.01 -4.55 25.12
C LEU A 396 -8.57 -3.41 24.20
N PHE A 397 -7.40 -3.52 23.58
CA PHE A 397 -6.79 -2.42 22.82
C PHE A 397 -6.92 -2.53 21.29
N ASP A 398 -7.23 -3.72 20.74
CA ASP A 398 -7.33 -4.03 19.30
C ASP A 398 -6.15 -3.44 18.50
N HIS A 399 -4.92 -3.68 18.96
CA HIS A 399 -3.71 -3.18 18.31
C HIS A 399 -3.55 -3.71 16.88
N GLN A 400 -4.15 -4.84 16.54
CA GLN A 400 -4.22 -5.33 15.16
C GLN A 400 -4.95 -4.38 14.21
N SER A 401 -5.85 -3.53 14.70
CA SER A 401 -6.50 -2.46 13.93
C SER A 401 -5.70 -1.16 13.90
N PHE A 402 -4.58 -1.07 14.59
CA PHE A 402 -3.76 0.14 14.59
C PHE A 402 -3.06 0.32 13.24
N THR A 403 -3.56 1.26 12.45
CA THR A 403 -3.02 1.58 11.12
C THR A 403 -1.88 2.60 11.18
N GLY A 404 -1.72 3.31 12.30
CA GLY A 404 -0.73 4.36 12.52
C GLY A 404 -1.34 5.55 13.28
N ARG A 405 -0.61 6.66 13.37
CA ARG A 405 -1.07 7.89 14.06
C ARG A 405 -2.34 8.50 13.48
N SER A 406 -2.65 8.16 12.22
CA SER A 406 -3.83 8.54 11.44
C SER A 406 -5.12 8.55 12.27
N GLY A 407 -5.36 7.47 13.00
CA GLY A 407 -6.58 7.27 13.77
C GLY A 407 -6.48 7.70 15.23
N THR A 408 -5.43 8.42 15.64
CA THR A 408 -5.14 8.74 17.05
C THR A 408 -4.80 10.22 17.31
N PHE A 409 -4.93 11.10 16.32
CA PHE A 409 -4.71 12.55 16.44
C PHE A 409 -5.70 13.34 15.56
N PHE A 410 -5.75 14.67 15.73
CA PHE A 410 -6.85 15.53 15.27
C PHE A 410 -6.41 16.70 14.34
N GLY A 411 -5.30 16.53 13.62
CA GLY A 411 -4.78 17.50 12.65
C GLY A 411 -3.89 16.81 11.62
N TYR A 412 -3.36 17.54 10.63
CA TYR A 412 -2.61 16.96 9.50
C TYR A 412 -3.43 15.91 8.75
N GLU A 413 -3.00 14.65 8.70
CA GLU A 413 -3.78 13.56 8.11
C GLU A 413 -4.90 13.07 9.05
N GLY A 414 -4.95 13.51 10.30
CA GLY A 414 -5.76 12.94 11.38
C GLY A 414 -7.28 13.04 11.27
N LEU A 415 -7.95 12.58 12.33
CA LEU A 415 -9.41 12.50 12.41
C LEU A 415 -10.07 13.87 12.22
N GLY A 416 -11.08 13.91 11.34
CA GLY A 416 -11.83 15.14 11.02
C GLY A 416 -11.07 16.15 10.17
N CYS A 417 -9.85 15.84 9.73
CA CYS A 417 -9.04 16.75 8.93
C CYS A 417 -9.18 16.47 7.43
N ILE A 418 -9.42 17.52 6.65
CA ILE A 418 -9.33 17.44 5.17
C ILE A 418 -7.87 17.60 4.78
N TYR A 419 -7.36 16.68 3.95
CA TYR A 419 -6.02 16.78 3.37
C TYR A 419 -6.12 17.11 1.88
N TRP A 420 -5.88 18.37 1.54
CA TRP A 420 -6.32 18.97 0.28
C TRP A 420 -5.68 18.36 -0.97
N HIS A 421 -4.44 17.87 -0.87
CA HIS A 421 -3.80 17.19 -1.99
C HIS A 421 -4.59 15.94 -2.44
N MET A 422 -5.22 15.18 -1.52
CA MET A 422 -6.02 14.01 -1.91
C MET A 422 -7.34 14.45 -2.58
N VAL A 423 -7.94 15.55 -2.12
CA VAL A 423 -9.14 16.12 -2.74
C VAL A 423 -8.83 16.61 -4.17
N SER A 424 -7.69 17.27 -4.39
CA SER A 424 -7.27 17.67 -5.74
C SER A 424 -6.96 16.46 -6.64
N LYS A 425 -6.44 15.36 -6.09
CA LYS A 425 -6.32 14.10 -6.86
C LYS A 425 -7.68 13.53 -7.23
N LEU A 426 -8.68 13.58 -6.34
CA LEU A 426 -10.04 13.19 -6.65
C LEU A 426 -10.58 14.03 -7.81
N LEU A 427 -10.42 15.35 -7.74
CA LEU A 427 -10.88 16.26 -8.77
C LEU A 427 -10.28 15.92 -10.14
N LEU A 428 -8.96 15.67 -10.20
CA LEU A 428 -8.27 15.22 -11.42
C LEU A 428 -8.78 13.85 -11.90
N ALA A 429 -9.00 12.89 -10.99
CA ALA A 429 -9.51 11.58 -11.36
C ALA A 429 -10.92 11.65 -11.96
N VAL A 430 -11.79 12.52 -11.43
CA VAL A 430 -13.14 12.76 -11.97
C VAL A 430 -13.08 13.45 -13.33
N GLN A 431 -12.17 14.40 -13.52
CA GLN A 431 -11.94 15.02 -14.83
C GLN A 431 -11.50 13.98 -15.87
N GLU A 432 -10.51 13.13 -15.53
CA GLU A 432 -10.08 12.05 -16.44
C GLU A 432 -11.22 11.06 -16.72
N THR A 433 -12.09 10.79 -15.74
CA THR A 433 -13.30 9.96 -15.95
C THR A 433 -14.27 10.61 -16.94
N PHE A 434 -14.51 11.92 -16.83
CA PHE A 434 -15.37 12.64 -17.77
C PHE A 434 -14.84 12.52 -19.21
N PHE A 435 -13.55 12.78 -19.43
CA PHE A 435 -12.97 12.69 -20.77
C PHE A 435 -12.98 11.25 -21.33
N ARG A 436 -12.69 10.24 -20.49
CA ARG A 436 -12.84 8.84 -20.93
C ARG A 436 -14.29 8.49 -21.32
N ALA A 437 -15.27 8.99 -20.58
CA ALA A 437 -16.68 8.78 -20.92
C ALA A 437 -17.05 9.49 -22.23
N LEU A 438 -16.53 10.70 -22.46
CA LEU A 438 -16.71 11.45 -23.70
C LEU A 438 -16.14 10.67 -24.89
N ASP A 439 -14.89 10.21 -24.80
CA ASP A 439 -14.20 9.45 -25.85
C ASP A 439 -14.88 8.11 -26.14
N SER A 440 -15.59 7.55 -25.16
CA SER A 440 -16.34 6.29 -25.30
C SER A 440 -17.76 6.47 -25.84
N GLY A 441 -18.17 7.69 -26.23
CA GLY A 441 -19.47 7.96 -26.82
C GLY A 441 -20.65 7.84 -25.84
N VAL A 442 -20.41 8.06 -24.54
CA VAL A 442 -21.45 7.99 -23.51
C VAL A 442 -22.50 9.10 -23.69
N SER A 443 -23.76 8.85 -23.32
CA SER A 443 -24.87 9.78 -23.51
C SER A 443 -24.68 11.15 -22.85
N GLN A 444 -25.19 12.21 -23.50
CA GLN A 444 -25.13 13.60 -22.99
C GLN A 444 -25.69 13.78 -21.56
N PRO A 445 -26.81 13.13 -21.14
CA PRO A 445 -27.26 13.18 -19.75
C PRO A 445 -26.25 12.61 -18.75
N MET A 446 -25.54 11.53 -19.10
CA MET A 446 -24.54 10.92 -18.21
C MET A 446 -23.28 11.79 -18.12
N LEU A 447 -22.83 12.36 -19.25
CA LEU A 447 -21.72 13.32 -19.26
C LEU A 447 -22.01 14.55 -18.39
N ARG A 448 -23.24 15.08 -18.45
CA ARG A 448 -23.67 16.18 -17.57
C ARG A 448 -23.56 15.84 -16.09
N LYS A 449 -24.01 14.65 -15.67
CA LYS A 449 -23.90 14.22 -14.27
C LYS A 449 -22.44 14.05 -13.79
N LEU A 450 -21.56 13.58 -14.67
CA LEU A 450 -20.12 13.51 -14.36
C LEU A 450 -19.50 14.91 -14.24
N ALA A 451 -19.87 15.84 -15.12
CA ALA A 451 -19.44 17.24 -15.04
C ALA A 451 -19.97 17.92 -13.77
N GLU A 452 -21.23 17.69 -13.41
CA GLU A 452 -21.82 18.15 -12.14
C GLU A 452 -21.03 17.63 -10.95
N SER A 453 -20.64 16.35 -10.94
CA SER A 453 -19.81 15.77 -9.88
C SER A 453 -18.43 16.44 -9.80
N TYR A 454 -17.80 16.77 -10.93
CA TYR A 454 -16.54 17.52 -10.96
C TYR A 454 -16.69 18.90 -10.33
N TYR A 455 -17.72 19.66 -10.74
CA TYR A 455 -17.96 21.00 -10.20
C TYR A 455 -18.39 20.98 -8.72
N ASP A 456 -19.12 19.95 -8.28
CA ASP A 456 -19.47 19.73 -6.87
C ASP A 456 -18.24 19.50 -5.99
N ILE A 457 -17.26 18.73 -6.47
CA ILE A 457 -15.99 18.56 -5.75
C ILE A 457 -15.18 19.87 -5.76
N ARG A 458 -15.16 20.56 -6.90
CA ARG A 458 -14.43 21.83 -7.06
C ARG A 458 -14.96 22.93 -6.13
N SER A 459 -16.26 23.02 -5.91
CA SER A 459 -16.82 24.03 -5.01
C SER A 459 -16.37 23.88 -3.55
N GLY A 460 -15.87 22.71 -3.17
CA GLY A 460 -15.23 22.48 -1.87
C GLY A 460 -13.79 23.01 -1.75
N ILE A 461 -13.15 23.40 -2.86
CA ILE A 461 -11.79 23.97 -2.90
C ILE A 461 -11.82 25.44 -2.46
N GLY A 462 -10.66 25.95 -2.05
CA GLY A 462 -10.52 27.30 -1.46
C GLY A 462 -11.07 28.43 -2.33
N ASP A 463 -10.86 28.41 -3.65
CA ASP A 463 -11.24 29.49 -4.57
C ASP A 463 -12.76 29.77 -4.62
N CYS A 464 -13.59 28.86 -4.09
CA CYS A 464 -15.04 28.99 -4.00
C CYS A 464 -15.56 29.35 -2.60
N LYS A 465 -14.69 29.68 -1.65
CA LYS A 465 -15.04 29.94 -0.25
C LYS A 465 -14.76 31.38 0.18
N SER A 466 -15.53 31.88 1.15
CA SER A 466 -15.19 33.13 1.82
C SER A 466 -13.92 32.98 2.67
N PRO A 467 -13.18 34.07 2.95
CA PRO A 467 -12.03 34.02 3.86
C PRO A 467 -12.37 33.49 5.26
N GLY A 468 -13.60 33.74 5.75
CA GLY A 468 -14.07 33.24 7.04
C GLY A 468 -14.26 31.73 7.08
N GLU A 469 -14.87 31.16 6.03
CA GLU A 469 -15.05 29.71 5.90
C GLU A 469 -13.73 28.98 5.65
N TYR A 470 -12.87 29.55 4.81
CA TYR A 470 -11.56 28.98 4.50
C TYR A 470 -10.58 29.11 5.68
N GLY A 471 -10.67 30.23 6.41
CA GLY A 471 -9.81 30.60 7.52
C GLY A 471 -8.42 31.11 7.09
N ALA A 472 -8.29 31.55 5.84
CA ALA A 472 -7.10 32.19 5.26
C ALA A 472 -7.49 32.91 3.94
N PHE A 473 -6.51 33.40 3.18
CA PHE A 473 -6.76 33.89 1.82
C PHE A 473 -7.12 32.71 0.89
N PRO A 474 -8.33 32.67 0.29
CA PRO A 474 -8.82 31.45 -0.36
C PRO A 474 -8.10 31.06 -1.67
N MET A 475 -7.34 31.98 -2.26
CA MET A 475 -6.52 31.71 -3.45
C MET A 475 -5.17 31.08 -3.12
N ASP A 476 -4.76 31.08 -1.84
CA ASP A 476 -3.51 30.47 -1.43
C ASP A 476 -3.73 28.98 -1.11
N PRO A 477 -2.85 28.08 -1.59
CA PRO A 477 -2.95 26.66 -1.27
C PRO A 477 -2.45 26.36 0.15
N TYR A 478 -3.10 25.40 0.81
CA TYR A 478 -2.75 24.92 2.14
C TYR A 478 -2.80 23.40 2.18
N SER A 479 -1.97 22.76 3.00
CA SER A 479 -1.92 21.29 3.05
C SER A 479 -3.20 20.67 3.60
N HIS A 480 -3.78 21.25 4.66
CA HIS A 480 -4.90 20.64 5.36
C HIS A 480 -5.79 21.63 6.11
N THR A 481 -7.03 21.22 6.41
CA THR A 481 -7.98 21.97 7.25
C THR A 481 -8.54 21.03 8.34
N PRO A 482 -8.13 21.17 9.62
CA PRO A 482 -8.59 20.31 10.72
C PRO A 482 -10.04 20.62 11.12
N ALA A 483 -10.61 19.83 12.03
CA ALA A 483 -12.00 20.01 12.47
C ALA A 483 -12.20 21.34 13.22
N GLN A 484 -11.18 21.77 13.96
CA GLN A 484 -11.23 22.86 14.94
C GLN A 484 -10.57 24.17 14.46
N ALA A 485 -10.15 24.25 13.20
CA ALA A 485 -9.54 25.47 12.66
C ALA A 485 -9.67 25.56 11.14
N GLY A 486 -9.38 26.74 10.59
CA GLY A 486 -9.23 26.97 9.15
C GLY A 486 -7.95 26.35 8.56
N ALA A 487 -7.67 26.71 7.31
CA ALA A 487 -6.56 26.18 6.52
C ALA A 487 -5.18 26.30 7.21
N ARG A 488 -4.35 25.25 7.11
CA ARG A 488 -3.03 25.12 7.77
C ARG A 488 -1.94 24.67 6.80
N GLN A 489 -0.71 25.12 7.07
CA GLN A 489 0.52 24.91 6.27
C GLN A 489 0.43 25.51 4.85
N PRO A 490 0.71 26.82 4.68
CA PRO A 490 0.59 27.52 3.40
C PRO A 490 1.65 27.10 2.37
N GLY A 491 1.31 27.27 1.10
CA GLY A 491 2.25 27.35 -0.01
C GLY A 491 2.59 26.01 -0.65
N LEU A 492 3.71 25.40 -0.25
CA LEU A 492 4.38 24.34 -1.02
C LEU A 492 3.77 22.93 -0.81
N THR A 493 2.45 22.82 -0.97
CA THR A 493 1.74 21.53 -0.99
C THR A 493 1.72 20.96 -2.40
N GLY A 494 1.80 19.63 -2.52
CA GLY A 494 1.65 18.93 -3.80
C GLY A 494 0.26 19.06 -4.44
N GLN A 495 -0.71 19.67 -3.73
CA GLN A 495 -2.03 20.01 -4.24
C GLN A 495 -2.00 20.86 -5.52
N VAL A 496 -1.01 21.76 -5.64
CA VAL A 496 -0.92 22.72 -6.75
C VAL A 496 -0.58 22.08 -8.10
N LYS A 497 -0.14 20.83 -8.08
CA LYS A 497 0.35 20.06 -9.23
C LYS A 497 -0.60 18.92 -9.57
#